data_AF-A0A7Y2NFV7-F1
#
_entry.id   AF-A0A7Y2NFV7-F1
#
_cell.length_a   1.000
_cell.length_b   1.000
_cell.length_c   1.000
_cell.angle_alpha   90.00
_cell.angle_beta   90.00
_cell.angle_gamma   90.00
#
_symmetry.space_group_name_H-M   'P 1'
#
loop_
_entity.id
_entity.type
_entity.pdbx_description
1 polymer ?
#
loop_
_entity_poly.entity_id
_entity_poly.type
_entity_poly.pdbx_seq_one_letter_code
_entity_poly.pdbx_strand_id
1 'polypeptide(L)'
;RLTATAVMFFVYLGYLALRRSIPDRQTRARRSAILGIVAIAQLPVVHFSVYWWRTLHQPPTLLRPDEVQMDTPFLVAFLAAFSLFTVIYALLLRSRIRIEELEAEADELMASSAVVAGDAVSTPTGRPS
;
A
#
# COMPACT_ATOMS: atom_id res chain seq x y z
N ARG A 1 -2.99 3.25 25.51
CA ARG A 1 -3.13 2.50 24.24
C ARG A 1 -4.06 3.18 23.23
N LEU A 2 -5.23 3.73 23.64
CA LEU A 2 -6.16 4.43 22.71
C LEU A 2 -5.56 5.63 21.96
N THR A 3 -4.71 6.44 22.60
CA THR A 3 -4.05 7.59 21.95
C THR A 3 -3.12 7.16 20.82
N ALA A 4 -2.24 6.18 21.07
CA ALA A 4 -1.38 5.61 20.02
C ALA A 4 -2.19 5.00 18.87
N THR A 5 -3.28 4.28 19.17
CA THR A 5 -4.20 3.75 18.16
C THR A 5 -4.88 4.85 17.35
N ALA A 6 -5.35 5.92 17.99
CA ALA A 6 -5.95 7.06 17.30
C ALA A 6 -4.94 7.78 16.41
N VAL A 7 -3.69 7.99 16.87
CA VAL A 7 -2.64 8.60 16.06
C VAL A 7 -2.31 7.70 14.86
N MET A 8 -2.16 6.38 15.05
CA MET A 8 -2.00 5.43 13.92
C MET A 8 -3.17 5.51 12.94
N PHE A 9 -4.39 5.59 13.44
CA PHE A 9 -5.59 5.69 12.62
C PHE A 9 -5.57 6.95 11.75
N PHE A 10 -5.25 8.11 12.31
CA PHE A 10 -5.17 9.36 11.54
C PHE A 10 -4.01 9.36 10.53
N VAL A 11 -2.85 8.77 10.87
CA VAL A 11 -1.74 8.60 9.92
C VAL A 11 -2.15 7.71 8.75
N TYR A 12 -2.86 6.62 9.03
CA TYR A 12 -3.38 5.71 8.00
C TYR A 12 -4.42 6.39 7.09
N LEU A 13 -5.36 7.13 7.68
CA LEU A 13 -6.33 7.93 6.91
C LEU A 13 -5.63 8.99 6.06
N GLY A 14 -4.63 9.68 6.61
CA GLY A 14 -3.82 10.67 5.89
C GLY A 14 -3.10 10.06 4.70
N TYR A 15 -2.52 8.86 4.86
CA TYR A 15 -1.89 8.12 3.77
C TYR A 15 -2.88 7.76 2.65
N LEU A 16 -4.05 7.23 3.02
CA LEU A 16 -5.07 6.82 2.06
C LEU A 16 -5.69 8.02 1.33
N ALA A 17 -5.93 9.12 2.05
CA ALA A 17 -6.41 10.38 1.49
C ALA A 17 -5.41 10.98 0.51
N LEU A 18 -4.11 11.05 0.88
CA LEU A 18 -3.06 11.53 -0.01
C LEU A 18 -2.98 10.68 -1.28
N ARG A 19 -2.99 9.35 -1.13
CA ARG A 19 -2.94 8.42 -2.26
C ARG A 19 -4.15 8.55 -3.18
N ARG A 20 -5.34 8.90 -2.68
CA ARG A 20 -6.54 9.11 -3.51
C ARG A 20 -6.61 10.49 -4.15
N SER A 21 -6.03 11.51 -3.51
CA SER A 21 -6.13 12.91 -3.95
C SER A 21 -5.29 13.26 -5.19
N ILE A 22 -4.27 12.47 -5.52
CA ILE A 22 -3.33 12.78 -6.60
C ILE A 22 -3.71 11.99 -7.87
N PRO A 23 -4.07 12.67 -8.97
CA PRO A 23 -4.41 12.02 -10.23
C PRO A 23 -3.18 11.42 -10.92
N ASP A 24 -2.08 12.17 -10.99
CA ASP A 24 -0.85 11.75 -11.66
C ASP A 24 -0.20 10.55 -10.93
N ARG A 25 -0.01 9.46 -11.68
CA ARG A 25 0.43 8.17 -11.15
C ARG A 25 1.81 8.25 -10.50
N GLN A 26 2.73 8.97 -11.14
CA GLN A 26 4.13 9.04 -10.70
C GLN A 26 4.29 9.96 -9.48
N THR A 27 3.62 11.12 -9.49
CA THR A 27 3.57 12.03 -8.36
C THR A 27 2.87 11.40 -7.16
N ARG A 28 1.78 10.65 -7.38
CA ARG A 28 1.10 9.88 -6.35
C ARG A 28 2.04 8.87 -5.69
N ALA A 29 2.73 8.06 -6.49
CA ALA A 29 3.66 7.05 -5.98
C ALA A 29 4.77 7.69 -5.13
N ARG A 30 5.41 8.78 -5.63
CA ARG A 30 6.49 9.46 -4.92
C ARG A 30 6.01 10.09 -3.61
N ARG A 31 4.91 10.85 -3.63
CA ARG A 31 4.39 11.52 -2.42
C ARG A 31 3.87 10.53 -1.38
N SER A 32 3.19 9.47 -1.81
CA SER A 32 2.77 8.38 -0.90
C SER A 32 3.96 7.66 -0.29
N ALA A 33 5.03 7.38 -1.06
CA ALA A 33 6.24 6.75 -0.53
C ALA A 33 6.92 7.61 0.54
N ILE A 34 7.07 8.91 0.30
CA ILE A 34 7.64 9.86 1.28
C ILE A 34 6.83 9.84 2.57
N LEU A 35 5.50 9.98 2.47
CA LEU A 35 4.63 9.94 3.65
C LEU A 35 4.72 8.60 4.39
N GLY A 36 4.80 7.49 3.66
CA GLY A 36 4.99 6.15 4.24
C GLY A 36 6.30 6.04 5.02
N ILE A 37 7.40 6.56 4.49
CA ILE A 37 8.70 6.60 5.19
C ILE A 37 8.62 7.47 6.45
N VAL A 38 7.98 8.64 6.37
CA VAL A 38 7.79 9.52 7.53
C VAL A 38 6.92 8.85 8.59
N ALA A 39 5.90 8.07 8.20
CA ALA A 39 5.05 7.33 9.14
C ALA A 39 5.82 6.28 9.95
N ILE A 40 6.94 5.74 9.45
CA ILE A 40 7.80 4.79 10.19
C ILE A 40 8.39 5.45 11.45
N ALA A 41 8.62 6.77 11.44
CA ALA A 41 9.10 7.49 12.62
C ALA A 41 8.12 7.43 13.81
N GLN A 42 6.87 7.01 13.60
CA GLN A 42 5.90 6.76 14.65
C GLN A 42 6.12 5.43 15.40
N LEU A 43 6.81 4.45 14.80
CA LEU A 43 7.03 3.14 15.42
C LEU A 43 7.68 3.22 16.81
N PRO A 44 8.75 4.02 17.03
CA PRO A 44 9.31 4.21 18.36
C PRO A 44 8.28 4.80 19.33
N VAL A 45 7.47 5.77 18.89
CA VAL A 45 6.46 6.42 19.72
C VAL A 45 5.41 5.40 20.19
N VAL A 46 4.97 4.51 19.30
CA VAL A 46 4.01 3.44 19.64
C VAL A 46 4.64 2.39 20.55
N HIS A 47 5.87 1.97 20.28
CA HIS A 47 6.59 0.99 21.10
C HIS A 47 6.79 1.52 22.53
N PHE A 48 7.33 2.74 22.65
CA PHE A 48 7.59 3.38 23.94
C PHE A 48 6.32 3.91 24.62
N SER A 49 5.20 4.04 23.89
CA SER A 49 3.90 4.41 24.49
C SER A 49 3.47 3.45 25.60
N VAL A 50 3.86 2.18 25.54
CA VAL A 50 3.56 1.18 26.59
C VAL A 50 4.40 1.41 27.85
N TYR A 51 5.61 1.93 27.69
CA TYR A 51 6.51 2.25 28.81
C TYR A 51 6.20 3.62 29.43
N TRP A 52 5.76 4.59 28.64
CA TRP A 52 5.49 5.96 29.11
C TRP A 52 4.15 6.13 29.84
N TRP A 53 3.09 5.40 29.46
CA TRP A 53 1.77 5.52 30.10
C TRP A 53 1.46 4.33 31.03
N ARG A 54 1.84 4.51 32.30
CA ARG A 54 1.49 3.76 33.53
C ARG A 54 1.67 2.23 33.56
N THR A 55 2.71 1.87 34.31
CA THR A 55 3.13 0.59 34.90
C THR A 55 2.24 0.06 36.04
N LEU A 56 0.90 0.12 35.99
CA LEU A 56 0.11 -0.34 37.14
C LEU A 56 -0.25 -1.84 37.17
N HIS A 57 -0.26 -2.56 36.05
CA HIS A 57 -0.51 -4.00 36.06
C HIS A 57 0.41 -4.74 35.10
N GLN A 58 1.44 -5.31 35.71
CA GLN A 58 2.43 -6.27 35.22
C GLN A 58 3.41 -5.77 34.15
N PRO A 59 4.72 -5.96 34.39
CA PRO A 59 5.75 -5.60 33.43
C PRO A 59 5.63 -6.45 32.15
N PRO A 60 5.98 -5.89 30.98
CA PRO A 60 6.01 -6.63 29.73
C PRO A 60 7.01 -7.78 29.81
N THR A 61 6.54 -9.02 29.64
CA THR A 61 7.33 -10.26 29.64
C THR A 61 8.36 -10.35 28.49
N LEU A 62 8.42 -9.35 27.60
CA LEU A 62 9.20 -9.37 26.36
C LEU A 62 10.70 -9.05 26.55
N LEU A 63 11.15 -8.73 27.75
CA LEU A 63 12.57 -8.50 28.09
C LEU A 63 13.07 -9.51 29.13
N ARG A 64 12.75 -10.80 28.96
CA ARG A 64 13.56 -11.89 29.54
C ARG A 64 14.54 -12.36 28.46
N PRO A 65 15.84 -12.07 28.58
CA PRO A 65 16.85 -12.46 27.60
C PRO A 65 16.99 -13.98 27.40
N ASP A 66 16.43 -14.80 28.30
CA ASP A 66 16.78 -16.22 28.39
C ASP A 66 15.74 -17.21 27.87
N GLU A 67 14.59 -16.79 27.34
CA GLU A 67 13.59 -17.81 26.94
C GLU A 67 12.60 -17.35 25.86
N VAL A 68 13.10 -17.20 24.63
CA VAL A 68 12.25 -17.43 23.45
C VAL A 68 12.14 -18.95 23.24
N GLN A 69 11.53 -19.66 24.18
CA GLN A 69 11.09 -21.04 23.95
C GLN A 69 9.70 -20.97 23.34
N MET A 70 9.64 -20.64 22.04
CA MET A 70 8.40 -20.79 21.28
C MET A 70 8.27 -22.28 20.95
N ASP A 71 7.33 -22.95 21.61
CA ASP A 71 7.05 -24.37 21.39
C ASP A 71 6.95 -24.68 19.87
N THR A 72 7.65 -25.72 19.42
CA THR A 72 7.69 -26.17 18.02
C THR A 72 6.35 -26.12 17.28
N PRO A 73 5.21 -26.58 17.84
CA PRO A 73 3.91 -26.47 17.16
C PRO A 73 3.48 -25.03 16.84
N PHE A 74 3.78 -24.05 17.71
CA PHE A 74 3.48 -22.65 17.45
C PHE A 74 4.38 -22.06 16.38
N LEU A 75 5.66 -22.43 16.37
CA LEU A 75 6.59 -22.01 15.33
C LEU A 75 6.17 -22.53 13.95
N VAL A 76 5.78 -23.81 13.87
CA VAL A 76 5.29 -24.42 12.62
C VAL A 76 4.00 -23.74 12.16
N ALA A 77 3.03 -23.53 13.06
CA ALA A 77 1.80 -22.83 12.73
C ALA A 77 2.06 -21.39 12.24
N PHE A 78 2.96 -20.67 12.90
CA PHE A 78 3.37 -19.33 12.50
C PHE A 78 4.03 -19.33 11.11
N LEU A 79 5.02 -20.20 10.88
CA LEU A 79 5.71 -20.28 9.59
C LEU A 79 4.77 -20.71 8.47
N ALA A 80 3.86 -21.65 8.73
CA ALA A 80 2.85 -22.07 7.74
C ALA A 80 1.90 -20.92 7.39
N ALA A 81 1.35 -20.23 8.40
CA ALA A 81 0.47 -19.08 8.17
C ALA A 81 1.20 -17.92 7.46
N PHE A 82 2.42 -17.61 7.88
CA PHE A 82 3.26 -16.58 7.27
C PHE A 82 3.59 -16.91 5.81
N SER A 83 3.95 -18.16 5.53
CA SER A 83 4.26 -18.63 4.18
C SER A 83 3.02 -18.59 3.29
N LEU A 84 1.88 -19.08 3.77
CA LEU A 84 0.61 -19.06 3.04
C LEU A 84 0.17 -17.61 2.74
N PHE A 85 0.23 -16.73 3.75
CA PHE A 85 -0.06 -15.31 3.57
C PHE A 85 0.87 -14.69 2.51
N THR A 86 2.17 -14.98 2.57
CA THR A 86 3.15 -14.47 1.60
C THR A 86 2.87 -14.94 0.18
N VAL A 87 2.50 -16.22 0.00
CA VAL A 87 2.12 -16.77 -1.30
C VAL A 87 0.86 -16.09 -1.83
N ILE A 88 -0.19 -15.99 -1.01
CA ILE A 88 -1.44 -15.31 -1.39
C ILE A 88 -1.16 -13.85 -1.76
N TYR A 89 -0.38 -13.15 -0.95
CA TYR A 89 0.02 -11.77 -1.22
C TYR A 89 0.77 -11.65 -2.56
N ALA A 90 1.73 -12.54 -2.83
CA ALA A 90 2.47 -12.54 -4.09
C ALA A 90 1.58 -12.82 -5.30
N LEU A 91 0.61 -13.73 -5.17
CA LEU A 91 -0.37 -14.00 -6.22
C LEU A 91 -1.26 -12.78 -6.49
N LEU A 92 -1.82 -12.16 -5.44
CA LEU A 92 -2.63 -10.95 -5.57
C LEU A 92 -1.85 -9.79 -6.16
N LEU A 93 -0.58 -9.62 -5.76
CA LEU A 93 0.30 -8.59 -6.31
C LEU A 93 0.56 -8.82 -7.80
N ARG A 94 0.83 -10.06 -8.21
CA ARG A 94 0.98 -10.41 -9.64
C ARG A 94 -0.31 -10.15 -10.42
N SER A 95 -1.47 -10.56 -9.92
CA SER A 95 -2.76 -10.27 -10.54
C SER A 95 -2.98 -8.76 -10.67
N ARG A 96 -2.60 -7.98 -9.64
CA ARG A 96 -2.74 -6.52 -9.67
C ARG A 96 -1.86 -5.88 -10.74
N ILE A 97 -0.59 -6.30 -10.84
CA ILE A 97 0.33 -5.80 -11.87
C ILE A 97 -0.20 -6.16 -13.26
N ARG A 98 -0.68 -7.40 -13.44
CA ARG A 98 -1.24 -7.85 -14.72
C ARG A 98 -2.47 -7.05 -15.16
N ILE A 99 -3.35 -6.70 -14.22
CA ILE A 99 -4.50 -5.83 -14.50
C ILE A 99 -4.02 -4.44 -14.93
N GLU A 100 -3.03 -3.88 -14.25
CA GLU A 100 -2.49 -2.56 -14.59
C GLU A 100 -1.79 -2.53 -15.96
N GLU A 101 -1.13 -3.62 -16.37
CA GLU A 101 -0.57 -3.78 -17.72
C GLU A 101 -1.67 -3.81 -18.80
N LEU A 102 -2.73 -4.60 -18.56
CA LEU A 102 -3.84 -4.73 -19.51
C LEU A 102 -4.66 -3.44 -19.65
N GLU A 103 -4.87 -2.72 -18.54
CA GLU A 103 -5.51 -1.39 -18.55
C GLU A 103 -4.67 -0.40 -19.39
N ALA A 104 -3.34 -0.42 -19.26
CA ALA A 104 -2.47 0.46 -20.04
C ALA A 104 -2.48 0.13 -21.54
N GLU A 105 -2.49 -1.15 -21.92
CA GLU A 105 -2.60 -1.58 -23.32
C GLU A 105 -3.97 -1.20 -23.92
N ALA A 106 -5.05 -1.36 -23.16
CA ALA A 106 -6.38 -0.96 -23.58
C ALA A 106 -6.49 0.56 -23.83
N ASP A 107 -5.92 1.39 -22.94
CA ASP A 107 -5.88 2.84 -23.09
C ASP A 107 -5.09 3.26 -24.36
N GLU A 108 -3.99 2.58 -24.67
CA GLU A 108 -3.19 2.83 -25.89
C GLU A 108 -3.96 2.47 -27.17
N LEU A 109 -4.65 1.31 -27.19
CA LEU A 109 -5.49 0.91 -28.31
C LEU A 109 -6.68 1.85 -28.52
N MET A 110 -7.31 2.33 -27.45
CA MET A 110 -8.37 3.35 -27.53
C MET A 110 -7.82 4.68 -28.07
N ALA A 111 -6.63 5.11 -27.63
CA ALA A 111 -6.00 6.31 -28.16
C ALA A 111 -5.67 6.19 -29.65
N SER A 112 -5.09 5.05 -30.08
CA SER A 112 -4.76 4.79 -31.49
C SER A 112 -6.01 4.73 -32.37
N SER A 113 -7.05 4.01 -31.94
CA SER A 113 -8.32 3.95 -32.69
C SER A 113 -9.05 5.29 -32.75
N ALA A 114 -8.98 6.12 -31.70
CA ALA A 114 -9.50 7.49 -31.72
C ALA A 114 -8.74 8.39 -32.71
N VAL A 115 -7.42 8.25 -32.82
CA VAL A 115 -6.61 8.96 -33.83
C VAL A 115 -6.99 8.51 -35.25
N VAL A 116 -7.06 7.20 -35.50
CA VAL A 116 -7.44 6.65 -36.82
C VAL A 116 -8.87 7.06 -37.22
N ALA A 117 -9.81 7.07 -36.28
CA ALA A 117 -11.17 7.55 -36.51
C ALA A 117 -11.21 9.07 -36.78
N GLY A 118 -10.36 9.86 -36.12
CA GLY A 118 -10.19 11.28 -36.38
C GLY A 118 -9.64 11.56 -37.79
N ASP A 119 -8.66 10.77 -38.24
CA ASP A 119 -8.10 10.86 -39.59
C ASP A 119 -9.10 10.43 -40.67
N ALA A 120 -9.94 9.42 -40.40
CA ALA A 120 -11.00 9.00 -41.31
C ALA A 120 -12.16 10.01 -41.41
N VAL A 121 -12.31 10.91 -40.43
CA VAL A 121 -13.30 11.98 -40.38
C VAL A 121 -12.71 13.33 -40.82
N SER A 122 -11.57 13.34 -41.53
CA SER A 122 -11.22 14.50 -42.35
C SER A 122 -12.22 14.61 -43.49
N THR A 123 -13.23 15.45 -43.31
CA THR A 123 -14.25 15.79 -44.31
C THR A 123 -13.58 16.14 -45.64
N PRO A 124 -13.98 15.55 -46.78
CA PRO A 124 -13.55 16.03 -48.08
C PRO A 124 -14.10 17.45 -48.23
N THR A 125 -13.24 18.43 -47.94
CA THR A 125 -13.53 19.82 -48.27
C THR A 125 -13.50 19.89 -49.79
N GLY A 126 -14.68 19.80 -50.39
CA GLY A 126 -14.87 19.99 -51.82
C GLY A 126 -14.31 21.36 -52.23
N ARG A 127 -13.32 21.34 -53.12
CA ARG A 127 -12.96 22.42 -54.06
C ARG A 127 -14.17 22.76 -54.97
N PRO A 128 -14.18 23.80 -55.85
CA PRO A 128 -13.27 24.93 -56.08
C PRO A 128 -14.00 26.29 -56.30
N SER A 129 -13.25 27.39 -56.46
CA SER A 129 -13.57 28.47 -57.41
C SER A 129 -12.26 29.06 -57.94
#